data_AF-H2J0D3-F1
#
_entry.id   AF-H2J0D3-F1
#
_cell.length_a   1.000
_cell.length_b   1.000
_cell.length_c   1.000
_cell.angle_alpha   90.00
_cell.angle_beta   90.00
_cell.angle_gamma   90.00
#
_symmetry.space_group_name_H-M   'P 1'
#
loop_
_entity.id
_entity.type
_entity.pdbx_description
1 polymer ?
#
loop_
_entity_poly.entity_id
_entity_poly.type
_entity_poly.pdbx_seq_one_letter_code
_entity_poly.pdbx_strand_id
1 'polypeptide(L)'
;MRNLLERKCITQDYIQAIKDTTCEIGPYYLLAPGIAMPHARPECGALHTALSLTLLREAVSFSADSQPVKLLIGLAAKDSDSHIEAIQSLSEMLCEDDVIDELLNAKDTRELINIIQRY
;
A
#
# COMPACT_ATOMS: atom_id res chain seq x y z
N MET A 1 -4.62 4.77 4.59
CA MET A 1 -3.89 6.06 4.57
C MET A 1 -4.27 7.08 5.64
N ARG A 2 -5.41 6.95 6.35
CA ARG A 2 -5.78 7.89 7.44
C ARG A 2 -4.68 8.08 8.50
N ASN A 3 -4.03 7.00 8.93
CA ASN A 3 -2.91 7.06 9.88
C ASN A 3 -1.74 7.93 9.37
N LEU A 4 -1.45 7.91 8.06
CA LEU A 4 -0.38 8.73 7.47
C LEU A 4 -0.75 10.22 7.48
N LEU A 5 -2.02 10.54 7.21
CA LEU A 5 -2.54 11.91 7.27
C LEU A 5 -2.51 12.45 8.71
N GLU A 6 -2.98 11.67 9.68
CA GLU A 6 -2.99 12.04 11.11
C GLU A 6 -1.57 12.26 11.66
N ARG A 7 -0.60 11.50 11.16
CA ARG A 7 0.83 11.66 11.47
C ARG A 7 1.54 12.75 10.68
N LYS A 8 0.84 13.48 9.81
CA LYS A 8 1.40 14.51 8.92
C LYS A 8 2.50 13.99 7.98
N CYS A 9 2.45 12.71 7.61
CA CYS A 9 3.35 12.16 6.59
C CYS A 9 2.89 12.53 5.17
N ILE A 10 1.59 12.78 5.00
CA ILE A 10 0.95 13.18 3.75
C ILE A 10 -0.05 14.31 3.98
N THR A 11 -0.41 15.02 2.91
CA THR A 11 -1.54 15.97 2.90
C THR A 11 -2.83 15.27 2.43
N GLN A 12 -3.96 15.99 2.54
CA GLN A 12 -5.24 15.51 1.99
C GLN A 12 -5.19 15.37 0.45
N ASP A 13 -4.46 16.28 -0.20
CA ASP A 13 -4.27 16.28 -1.66
C ASP A 13 -3.60 15.00 -2.15
N TYR A 14 -2.73 14.39 -1.34
CA TYR A 14 -2.09 13.13 -1.67
C TYR A 14 -3.11 11.99 -1.83
N ILE A 15 -4.08 11.91 -0.92
CA ILE A 15 -5.16 10.92 -0.98
C ILE A 15 -6.06 11.20 -2.18
N GLN A 16 -6.33 12.48 -2.47
CA GLN A 16 -7.16 12.86 -3.61
C GLN A 16 -6.48 12.53 -4.94
N ALA A 17 -5.19 12.82 -5.09
CA ALA A 17 -4.40 12.49 -6.28
C ALA A 17 -4.41 10.97 -6.58
N ILE A 18 -4.34 10.13 -5.54
CA ILE A 18 -4.46 8.67 -5.70
C ILE A 18 -5.84 8.30 -6.25
N LYS A 19 -6.91 8.88 -5.69
CA LYS A 19 -8.29 8.59 -6.15
C LYS A 19 -8.50 9.04 -7.58
N ASP A 20 -8.11 10.28 -7.90
CA ASP A 20 -8.28 10.86 -9.23
C ASP A 20 -7.53 10.03 -10.28
N THR A 21 -6.27 9.70 -10.01
CA THR A 21 -5.47 8.83 -10.90
C THR A 21 -6.09 7.44 -11.02
N THR A 22 -6.62 6.86 -9.93
CA THR A 22 -7.33 5.57 -9.98
C THR A 22 -8.57 5.64 -10.88
N CYS A 23 -9.31 6.75 -10.84
CA CYS A 23 -10.48 6.95 -11.71
C CYS A 23 -10.10 7.20 -13.17
N GLU A 24 -8.97 7.89 -13.42
CA GLU A 24 -8.52 8.25 -14.76
C GLU A 24 -7.89 7.09 -15.52
N ILE A 25 -6.98 6.34 -14.88
CA ILE A 25 -6.17 5.31 -15.56
C ILE A 25 -6.33 3.90 -14.95
N GLY A 26 -7.17 3.76 -13.92
CA GLY A 26 -7.35 2.50 -13.20
C GLY A 26 -6.33 2.29 -12.06
N PRO A 27 -6.42 1.16 -11.34
CA PRO A 27 -5.56 0.85 -10.20
C PRO A 27 -4.15 0.44 -10.66
N TYR A 28 -3.31 1.41 -11.03
CA TYR A 28 -1.92 1.20 -11.46
C TYR A 28 -0.98 0.59 -10.41
N TYR A 29 -1.46 0.48 -9.17
CA TYR A 29 -0.70 0.07 -8.00
C TYR A 29 -1.06 -1.34 -7.49
N LEU A 30 -1.67 -2.19 -8.31
CA LEU A 30 -1.81 -3.62 -8.01
C LEU A 30 -0.43 -4.27 -8.12
N LEU A 31 0.07 -4.83 -7.01
CA LEU A 31 1.42 -5.42 -6.96
C LEU A 31 1.41 -6.94 -7.13
N ALA A 32 0.48 -7.60 -6.44
CA ALA A 32 0.36 -9.05 -6.40
C ALA A 32 -1.13 -9.45 -6.21
N PRO A 33 -1.51 -10.71 -6.45
CA PRO A 33 -2.87 -11.16 -6.16
C PRO A 33 -3.30 -10.82 -4.73
N GLY A 34 -4.40 -10.10 -4.57
CA GLY A 34 -4.90 -9.68 -3.25
C GLY A 34 -4.24 -8.44 -2.65
N ILE A 35 -3.23 -7.84 -3.29
CA ILE A 35 -2.39 -6.79 -2.70
C ILE A 35 -2.31 -5.54 -3.61
N ALA A 36 -2.64 -4.39 -3.02
CA ALA A 36 -2.46 -3.08 -3.64
C ALA A 36 -1.50 -2.22 -2.81
N MET A 37 -0.72 -1.36 -3.47
CA MET A 37 0.15 -0.39 -2.82
C MET A 37 -0.20 1.04 -3.24
N PRO A 38 -1.32 1.63 -2.76
CA PRO A 38 -1.69 2.98 -3.17
C PRO A 38 -0.58 3.98 -2.79
N HIS A 39 -0.16 4.81 -3.75
CA HIS A 39 0.88 5.82 -3.61
C HIS A 39 0.74 6.85 -4.73
N ALA A 40 1.13 8.10 -4.51
CA ALA A 40 1.23 9.13 -5.53
C ALA A 40 2.65 9.73 -5.56
N ARG A 41 2.93 10.58 -6.56
CA ARG A 41 4.22 11.26 -6.66
C ARG A 41 4.47 12.18 -5.44
N PRO A 42 5.72 12.38 -5.00
CA PRO A 42 6.01 13.17 -3.80
C PRO A 42 5.40 14.57 -3.81
N GLU A 43 5.41 15.24 -4.97
CA GLU A 43 4.87 16.59 -5.15
C GLU A 43 3.34 16.67 -4.99
N CYS A 44 2.63 15.54 -4.98
CA CYS A 44 1.20 15.49 -4.67
C CYS A 44 0.91 15.66 -3.17
N GLY A 45 1.93 15.81 -2.33
CA GLY A 45 1.79 16.10 -0.91
C GLY A 45 2.38 15.06 0.05
N ALA A 46 3.44 14.35 -0.36
CA ALA A 46 4.24 13.55 0.58
C ALA A 46 5.20 14.47 1.35
N LEU A 47 5.13 14.42 2.68
CA LEU A 47 5.95 15.25 3.58
C LEU A 47 7.07 14.43 4.24
N HIS A 48 6.79 13.15 4.52
CA HIS A 48 7.72 12.22 5.14
C HIS A 48 7.59 10.83 4.53
N THR A 49 8.70 10.10 4.47
CA THR A 49 8.67 8.69 4.09
C THR A 49 7.99 7.86 5.18
N ALA A 50 6.90 7.17 4.83
CA ALA A 50 6.13 6.37 5.76
C ALA A 50 5.28 5.30 5.05
N LEU A 51 5.07 4.18 5.74
CA LEU A 51 4.20 3.09 5.31
C LEU A 51 2.98 2.98 6.22
N SER A 52 1.87 2.53 5.64
CA SER A 52 0.69 2.10 6.39
C SER A 52 0.17 0.81 5.80
N LEU A 53 -0.25 -0.12 6.66
CA LEU A 53 -0.87 -1.35 6.22
C LEU A 53 -2.33 -1.38 6.65
N THR A 54 -3.17 -1.95 5.80
CA THR A 54 -4.60 -2.14 6.07
C THR A 54 -5.02 -3.47 5.47
N LEU A 55 -5.29 -4.44 6.33
CA LEU A 55 -5.89 -5.70 5.95
C LEU A 55 -7.41 -5.60 6.11
N LEU A 56 -8.14 -5.78 5.02
CA LEU A 56 -9.60 -5.76 4.98
C LEU A 56 -10.15 -7.10 5.45
N ARG A 57 -11.30 -7.07 6.14
CA ARG A 57 -12.03 -8.29 6.50
C ARG A 57 -12.59 -9.00 5.26
N GLU A 58 -13.10 -8.20 4.33
CA GLU A 58 -13.67 -8.64 3.05
C GLU A 58 -12.88 -7.97 1.93
N ALA A 59 -12.55 -8.73 0.89
CA ALA A 59 -11.81 -8.20 -0.23
C ALA A 59 -12.68 -7.26 -1.08
N VAL A 60 -12.06 -6.24 -1.66
CA VAL A 60 -12.72 -5.23 -2.50
C VAL A 60 -12.08 -5.20 -3.87
N SER A 61 -12.90 -5.20 -4.91
CA SER A 61 -12.44 -4.98 -6.29
C SER A 61 -12.52 -3.50 -6.66
N PHE A 62 -11.51 -2.99 -7.36
CA PHE A 62 -11.46 -1.60 -7.84
C PHE A 62 -12.33 -1.39 -9.10
N SER A 63 -12.49 -2.43 -9.90
CA SER A 63 -13.37 -2.51 -11.07
C SER A 63 -13.90 -3.95 -11.23
N ALA A 64 -14.91 -4.15 -12.07
CA ALA A 64 -15.49 -5.48 -12.32
C ALA A 64 -14.47 -6.51 -12.82
N ASP A 65 -13.46 -6.07 -13.56
CA ASP A 65 -12.41 -6.93 -14.15
C ASP A 65 -11.14 -7.01 -13.27
N SER A 66 -11.08 -6.26 -12.17
CA SER A 66 -9.91 -6.26 -11.28
C SER A 66 -9.92 -7.44 -10.32
N GLN A 67 -8.74 -8.01 -10.08
CA GLN A 67 -8.55 -8.97 -9.00
C GLN A 67 -8.92 -8.32 -7.66
N PRO A 68 -9.67 -9.02 -6.78
CA PRO A 68 -10.06 -8.48 -5.50
C PRO A 68 -8.84 -8.25 -4.61
N VAL A 69 -8.84 -7.14 -3.87
CA VAL A 69 -7.75 -6.73 -2.99
C VAL A 69 -8.20 -6.83 -1.53
N LYS A 70 -7.36 -7.42 -0.69
CA LYS A 70 -7.59 -7.53 0.74
C LYS A 70 -6.54 -6.78 1.55
N LEU A 71 -5.29 -6.72 1.08
CA LEU A 71 -4.22 -5.96 1.72
C LEU A 71 -3.93 -4.67 0.95
N LEU A 72 -3.94 -3.55 1.66
CA LEU A 72 -3.48 -2.26 1.16
C LEU A 72 -2.22 -1.81 1.90
N ILE A 73 -1.17 -1.53 1.14
CA ILE A 73 0.10 -0.99 1.64
C ILE A 73 0.21 0.47 1.16
N GLY A 74 -0.23 1.41 1.98
CA GLY A 74 -0.09 2.83 1.64
C GLY A 74 1.35 3.27 1.78
N LEU A 75 1.95 3.76 0.71
CA LEU A 75 3.31 4.30 0.68
C LEU A 75 3.28 5.82 0.48
N ALA A 76 3.96 6.53 1.37
CA ALA A 76 4.36 7.91 1.18
C ALA A 76 5.88 7.93 1.09
N ALA A 77 6.43 8.45 0.00
CA ALA A 77 7.87 8.63 -0.17
C ALA A 77 8.14 10.12 -0.43
N LYS A 78 9.07 10.72 0.32
CA LYS A 78 9.38 12.16 0.19
C LYS A 78 10.23 12.48 -1.05
N ASP A 79 10.90 11.48 -1.61
CA ASP A 79 11.76 11.58 -2.79
C ASP A 79 11.79 10.25 -3.56
N SER A 80 12.32 10.28 -4.78
CA SER A 80 12.36 9.14 -5.70
C SER A 80 13.23 8.00 -5.19
N ASP A 81 14.32 8.29 -4.48
CA ASP A 81 15.25 7.26 -3.98
C ASP A 81 14.58 6.45 -2.86
N SER A 82 13.98 7.14 -1.88
CA SER A 82 13.18 6.52 -0.81
C SER A 82 12.01 5.71 -1.36
N HIS A 83 11.45 6.12 -2.51
CA HIS A 83 10.37 5.40 -3.18
C HIS A 83 10.86 4.06 -3.74
N ILE A 84 12.01 4.06 -4.41
CA ILE A 84 12.61 2.86 -4.99
C ILE A 84 13.00 1.88 -3.90
N GLU A 85 13.66 2.34 -2.83
CA GLU A 85 14.04 1.49 -1.70
C GLU A 85 12.82 0.81 -1.07
N ALA A 86 11.73 1.56 -0.82
CA ALA A 86 10.51 1.00 -0.27
C ALA A 86 9.87 -0.05 -1.19
N ILE A 87 9.88 0.19 -2.51
CA ILE A 87 9.38 -0.78 -3.49
C ILE A 87 10.24 -2.04 -3.51
N GLN A 88 11.57 -1.90 -3.41
CA GLN A 88 12.48 -3.05 -3.40
C GLN A 88 12.23 -3.94 -2.19
N SER A 89 12.18 -3.37 -0.98
CA SER A 89 11.90 -4.14 0.25
C SER A 89 10.53 -4.81 0.20
N LEU A 90 9.50 -4.12 -0.32
CA LEU A 90 8.19 -4.72 -0.50
C LEU A 90 8.21 -5.82 -1.56
N SER A 91 8.93 -5.64 -2.67
CA SER A 91 9.01 -6.65 -3.73
C SER A 91 9.71 -7.92 -3.24
N GLU A 92 10.77 -7.80 -2.44
CA GLU A 92 11.45 -8.95 -1.83
C GLU A 92 10.48 -9.76 -0.95
N MET A 93 9.75 -9.07 -0.07
CA MET A 93 8.73 -9.70 0.79
C MET A 93 7.58 -10.33 -0.01
N LEU A 94 7.13 -9.67 -1.09
CA LEU A 94 5.98 -10.10 -1.89
C LEU A 94 6.34 -11.11 -2.99
N CYS A 95 7.60 -11.47 -3.16
CA CYS A 95 8.02 -12.54 -4.07
C CYS A 95 7.81 -13.95 -3.48
N GLU A 96 7.54 -14.05 -2.18
CA GLU A 96 7.31 -15.32 -1.49
C GLU A 96 5.81 -15.59 -1.35
N ASP A 97 5.29 -16.58 -2.08
CA ASP A 97 3.87 -16.95 -2.07
C ASP A 97 3.36 -17.27 -0.65
N ASP A 98 4.19 -17.95 0.16
CA ASP A 98 3.89 -18.27 1.57
C ASP A 98 3.68 -16.98 2.40
N VAL A 99 4.45 -15.93 2.13
CA VAL A 99 4.34 -14.64 2.84
C VAL A 99 3.09 -13.90 2.42
N ILE A 100 2.72 -13.94 1.13
CA ILE A 100 1.44 -13.39 0.66
C ILE A 100 0.28 -14.06 1.38
N ASP A 101 0.27 -15.39 1.45
CA ASP A 101 -0.79 -16.15 2.10
C ASP A 101 -0.85 -15.84 3.61
N GLU A 102 0.29 -15.73 4.29
CA GLU A 102 0.34 -15.31 5.69
C GLU A 102 -0.22 -13.89 5.91
N LEU A 103 0.17 -12.93 5.07
CA LEU A 103 -0.32 -11.55 5.12
C LEU A 103 -1.83 -11.46 4.92
N LEU A 104 -2.37 -12.19 3.94
CA LEU A 104 -3.79 -12.16 3.60
C LEU A 104 -4.67 -12.90 4.64
N ASN A 105 -4.08 -13.80 5.43
CA ASN A 105 -4.76 -14.58 6.46
C ASN A 105 -4.48 -14.10 7.90
N ALA A 106 -3.64 -13.08 8.09
CA ALA A 106 -3.37 -12.50 9.40
C ALA A 106 -4.66 -12.10 10.13
N LYS A 107 -4.78 -12.51 11.39
CA LYS A 107 -6.02 -12.36 12.18
C LYS A 107 -6.07 -11.06 12.96
N ASP A 108 -4.91 -10.50 13.25
CA ASP A 108 -4.79 -9.27 14.00
C ASP A 108 -3.54 -8.48 13.59
N THR A 109 -3.44 -7.27 14.13
CA THR A 109 -2.32 -6.36 13.86
C THR A 109 -0.98 -6.92 14.32
N ARG A 110 -0.94 -7.79 15.35
CA ARG A 110 0.32 -8.35 15.86
C ARG A 110 0.88 -9.37 14.89
N GLU A 111 0.05 -10.27 14.36
CA GLU A 111 0.48 -11.21 13.32
C GLU A 111 1.02 -10.48 12.09
N LEU A 112 0.32 -9.43 11.65
CA LEU A 112 0.76 -8.61 10.51
C LEU A 112 2.13 -7.96 10.78
N ILE A 113 2.34 -7.40 11.99
CA ILE A 113 3.63 -6.81 12.38
C ILE A 113 4.73 -7.88 12.41
N ASN A 114 4.46 -9.06 12.97
CA ASN A 114 5.45 -10.14 13.06
C ASN A 114 5.92 -10.61 11.68
N ILE A 115 4.99 -10.69 10.72
CA ILE A 115 5.30 -11.07 9.34
C ILE A 115 6.25 -10.05 8.70
N ILE A 116 5.93 -8.76 8.82
CA ILE A 116 6.72 -7.67 8.24
C ILE A 116 8.10 -7.58 8.87
N GLN A 117 8.22 -7.77 10.19
CA GLN A 117 9.50 -7.67 10.92
C GLN A 117 10.55 -8.73 10.55
N ARG A 118 10.19 -9.72 9.71
CA ARG A 118 11.14 -10.67 9.14
C ARG A 118 11.98 -10.04 8.01
N TYR A 119 11.57 -8.87 7.52
CA TYR A 119 12.16 -8.08 6.44
C TYR A 119 12.50 -6.67 6.93
#